data_AF-A0A1Q1FP21-F1
#
_entry.id   AF-A0A1Q1FP21-F1
#
_cell.length_a   1.000
_cell.length_b   1.000
_cell.length_c   1.000
_cell.angle_alpha   90.00
_cell.angle_beta   90.00
_cell.angle_gamma   90.00
#
_symmetry.space_group_name_H-M   'P 1'
#
loop_
_entity.id
_entity.type
_entity.pdbx_description
1 polymer ?
#
loop_
_entity_poly.entity_id
_entity_poly.type
_entity_poly.pdbx_seq_one_letter_code
_entity_poly.pdbx_strand_id
1 'polypeptide(L)'
;MLVVTGTLAWVTGEAFVFPSLGPTAYLLATVHTEIQTGRRVIGGHLIGIVAGLIAYHTIASGLAIVPAEPAYSAGQFRLITSAVVSVVLTTAGMRATGTEHAPACATTLIVSLGLLSTVEDAAFIAVSVTLLYLVHLGGERVVDAVAG
;
A
#
# COMPACT_ATOMS: atom_id res chain seq x y z
N MET A 1 1.84 -2.13 16.24
CA MET A 1 1.55 -1.26 15.07
C MET A 1 0.12 -1.40 14.58
N LEU A 2 -0.26 -2.56 14.02
CA LEU A 2 -1.58 -2.77 13.41
C LEU A 2 -2.78 -2.58 14.36
N VAL A 3 -2.59 -2.68 15.67
CA VAL A 3 -3.64 -2.37 16.65
C VAL A 3 -4.19 -0.96 16.46
N VAL A 4 -3.34 0.03 16.15
CA VAL A 4 -3.77 1.42 15.96
C VAL A 4 -4.64 1.56 14.71
N THR A 5 -4.15 1.07 13.57
CA THR A 5 -4.90 1.15 12.30
C THR A 5 -6.13 0.25 12.30
N GLY A 6 -6.09 -0.90 12.98
CA GLY A 6 -7.24 -1.79 13.18
C GLY A 6 -8.31 -1.19 14.08
N THR A 7 -7.93 -0.44 15.11
CA THR A 7 -8.90 0.30 15.94
C THR A 7 -9.57 1.41 15.13
N LEU A 8 -8.81 2.13 14.30
CA LEU A 8 -9.39 3.13 13.40
C LEU A 8 -10.36 2.50 12.42
N ALA A 9 -9.98 1.41 11.75
CA ALA A 9 -10.87 0.67 10.86
C ALA A 9 -12.17 0.26 11.56
N TRP A 10 -12.07 -0.24 12.80
CA TRP A 10 -13.24 -0.67 13.56
C TRP A 10 -14.16 0.48 13.95
N VAL A 11 -13.61 1.65 14.32
CA VAL A 11 -14.40 2.80 14.78
C VAL A 11 -14.98 3.60 13.60
N THR A 12 -14.25 3.75 12.50
CA THR A 12 -14.69 4.56 11.36
C THR A 12 -15.43 3.76 10.29
N GLY A 13 -15.19 2.45 10.20
CA GLY A 13 -15.66 1.60 9.10
C GLY A 13 -14.84 1.74 7.81
N GLU A 14 -13.78 2.57 7.82
CA GLU A 14 -12.95 2.85 6.64
C GLU A 14 -11.79 1.87 6.49
N ALA A 15 -11.19 1.81 5.30
CA ALA A 15 -10.13 0.89 4.93
C ALA A 15 -8.75 1.22 5.55
N PHE A 16 -8.67 1.31 6.89
CA PHE A 16 -7.40 1.48 7.61
C PHE A 16 -6.59 0.17 7.74
N VAL A 17 -7.16 -0.98 7.37
CA VAL A 17 -6.47 -2.26 7.33
C VAL A 17 -6.61 -2.89 5.95
N PHE A 18 -5.48 -3.14 5.31
CA PHE A 18 -5.40 -3.74 3.99
C PHE A 18 -4.15 -4.63 3.85
N PRO A 19 -4.13 -5.58 2.89
CA PRO A 19 -3.12 -6.64 2.85
C PRO A 19 -1.65 -6.18 2.86
N SER A 20 -1.32 -5.03 2.26
CA SER A 20 0.07 -4.55 2.19
C SER A 20 0.62 -4.02 3.52
N LEU A 21 -0.24 -3.72 4.52
CA LEU A 21 0.22 -3.31 5.85
C LEU A 21 0.86 -4.45 6.63
N GLY A 22 0.44 -5.70 6.41
CA GLY A 22 1.01 -6.87 7.10
C GLY A 22 2.51 -7.02 6.84
N PRO A 23 2.94 -7.21 5.58
CA PRO A 23 4.36 -7.26 5.23
C PRO A 23 5.12 -5.97 5.56
N THR A 24 4.47 -4.80 5.48
CA THR A 24 5.10 -3.53 5.91
C THR A 24 5.43 -3.56 7.40
N ALA A 25 4.45 -3.92 8.25
CA ALA A 25 4.65 -4.02 9.69
C ALA A 25 5.69 -5.10 10.04
N TYR A 26 5.68 -6.23 9.33
CA TYR A 26 6.67 -7.27 9.49
C TYR A 26 8.09 -6.77 9.20
N LEU A 27 8.31 -6.08 8.07
CA LEU A 27 9.62 -5.54 7.72
C LEU A 27 10.09 -4.47 8.72
N LEU A 28 9.20 -3.59 9.17
CA LEU A 28 9.52 -2.61 10.21
C LEU A 28 9.91 -3.28 11.54
N ALA A 29 9.32 -4.42 11.88
CA ALA A 29 9.63 -5.14 13.11
C ALA A 29 10.88 -6.03 13.04
N THR A 30 11.33 -6.40 11.83
CA THR A 30 12.35 -7.46 11.65
C THR A 30 13.63 -7.00 10.94
N VAL A 31 13.57 -5.90 10.19
CA VAL A 31 14.71 -5.37 9.45
C VAL A 31 15.23 -4.12 10.13
N HIS A 32 16.56 -3.97 10.16
CA HIS A 32 17.23 -2.80 10.71
C HIS A 32 16.66 -1.49 10.15
N THR A 33 16.41 -0.55 11.05
CA THR A 33 15.71 0.72 10.84
C THR A 33 16.39 1.60 9.78
N GLU A 34 17.71 1.54 9.67
CA GLU A 34 18.49 2.28 8.67
C GLU A 34 18.07 1.94 7.22
N ILE A 35 17.54 0.73 7.00
CA ILE A 35 17.05 0.28 5.70
C ILE A 35 15.58 0.69 5.50
N GLN A 36 14.79 0.78 6.58
CA GLN A 36 13.35 1.02 6.59
C GLN A 36 12.99 2.47 6.93
N THR A 37 13.58 3.43 6.20
CA THR A 37 13.28 4.85 6.40
C THR A 37 11.85 5.21 5.98
N GLY A 38 11.28 6.24 6.59
CA GLY A 38 9.95 6.74 6.23
C GLY A 38 9.86 7.14 4.77
N ARG A 39 10.95 7.65 4.18
CA ARG A 39 11.04 7.95 2.75
C ARG A 39 10.82 6.71 1.88
N ARG A 40 11.38 5.56 2.27
CA ARG A 40 11.19 4.30 1.54
C ARG A 40 9.80 3.72 1.76
N VAL A 41 9.38 3.64 3.02
CA VAL A 41 8.09 3.02 3.37
C VAL A 41 6.93 3.84 2.84
N ILE A 42 6.82 5.11 3.26
CA ILE A 42 5.72 5.99 2.85
C ILE A 42 5.85 6.34 1.37
N GLY A 43 7.06 6.70 0.91
CA GLY A 43 7.28 7.07 -0.49
C GLY A 43 7.01 5.92 -1.47
N GLY A 44 7.43 4.70 -1.13
CA GLY A 44 7.13 3.52 -1.95
C GLY A 44 5.63 3.29 -2.08
N HIS A 45 4.89 3.36 -0.97
CA HIS A 45 3.42 3.24 -0.99
C HIS A 45 2.74 4.37 -1.77
N LEU A 46 3.20 5.62 -1.64
CA LEU A 46 2.67 6.75 -2.42
C LEU A 46 2.88 6.55 -3.93
N ILE A 47 4.06 6.06 -4.34
CA ILE A 47 4.32 5.69 -5.74
C ILE A 47 3.37 4.58 -6.18
N GLY A 48 3.17 3.57 -5.34
CA GLY A 48 2.24 2.46 -5.61
C GLY A 48 0.80 2.91 -5.78
N ILE A 49 0.32 3.82 -4.93
CA ILE A 49 -1.00 4.45 -5.03
C ILE A 49 -1.15 5.18 -6.37
N VAL A 50 -0.21 6.07 -6.69
CA VAL A 50 -0.27 6.89 -7.92
C VAL A 50 -0.23 6.01 -9.16
N ALA A 51 0.69 5.06 -9.23
CA ALA A 51 0.78 4.11 -10.33
C ALA A 51 -0.47 3.23 -10.46
N GLY A 52 -1.04 2.80 -9.33
CA GLY A 52 -2.28 2.04 -9.27
C GLY A 52 -3.48 2.83 -9.79
N LEU A 53 -3.67 4.06 -9.32
CA LEU A 53 -4.76 4.95 -9.74
C LEU A 53 -4.67 5.27 -11.24
N ILE A 54 -3.47 5.60 -11.73
CA ILE A 54 -3.25 5.89 -13.16
C ILE A 54 -3.64 4.67 -14.00
N ALA A 55 -3.13 3.49 -13.68
CA ALA A 55 -3.45 2.27 -14.44
C ALA A 55 -4.93 1.91 -14.34
N TYR A 56 -5.52 1.99 -13.15
CA TYR A 56 -6.92 1.68 -12.93
C TYR A 56 -7.83 2.58 -13.77
N HIS A 57 -7.71 3.90 -13.62
CA HIS A 57 -8.62 4.83 -14.28
C HIS A 57 -8.44 4.87 -15.80
N THR A 58 -7.25 4.54 -16.32
CA THR A 58 -7.00 4.50 -17.76
C THR A 58 -7.37 3.15 -18.40
N ILE A 59 -7.22 2.04 -17.68
CA ILE A 59 -7.35 0.69 -18.26
C ILE A 59 -8.58 -0.04 -17.73
N ALA A 60 -8.82 -0.05 -16.41
CA ALA A 60 -9.80 -0.92 -15.75
C ALA A 60 -10.95 -0.17 -15.05
N SER A 61 -11.13 1.12 -15.33
CA SER A 61 -12.17 1.95 -14.70
C SER A 61 -13.55 1.29 -14.74
N GLY A 62 -14.21 1.29 -13.59
CA GLY A 62 -15.54 0.71 -13.37
C GLY A 62 -15.54 -0.80 -13.12
N LEU A 63 -14.37 -1.45 -13.05
CA LEU A 63 -14.24 -2.88 -12.77
C LEU A 63 -13.66 -3.09 -11.37
N ALA A 64 -13.98 -4.23 -10.76
CA ALA A 64 -13.32 -4.69 -9.54
C ALA A 64 -12.98 -6.18 -9.69
N ILE A 65 -11.91 -6.62 -9.05
CA ILE A 65 -11.54 -8.05 -9.03
C ILE A 65 -12.53 -8.90 -8.20
N VAL A 66 -13.37 -8.25 -7.41
CA VAL A 66 -14.46 -8.87 -6.65
C VAL A 66 -15.78 -8.13 -6.91
N PRO A 67 -16.84 -8.80 -7.40
CA PRO A 67 -16.86 -10.21 -7.81
C PRO A 67 -15.95 -10.48 -9.02
N ALA A 68 -15.54 -11.74 -9.20
CA ALA A 68 -14.63 -12.10 -10.28
C ALA A 68 -15.28 -11.95 -11.66
N GLU A 69 -14.57 -11.29 -12.57
CA GLU A 69 -14.95 -11.24 -14.00
C GLU A 69 -14.90 -12.63 -14.65
N PRO A 70 -15.80 -12.94 -15.60
CA PRO A 70 -15.78 -14.21 -16.31
C PRO A 70 -14.41 -14.47 -16.96
N ALA A 71 -14.00 -15.74 -16.96
CA ALA A 71 -12.76 -16.15 -17.62
C ALA A 71 -12.77 -15.77 -19.11
N TYR A 72 -11.64 -15.26 -19.59
CA TYR A 72 -11.43 -14.82 -20.98
C TYR A 72 -12.30 -13.62 -21.41
N SER A 73 -12.97 -12.94 -20.47
CA SER A 73 -13.70 -11.71 -20.77
C SER A 73 -12.77 -10.51 -20.99
N ALA A 74 -13.30 -9.49 -21.67
CA ALA A 74 -12.62 -8.21 -21.80
C ALA A 74 -12.40 -7.54 -20.43
N GLY A 75 -13.33 -7.70 -19.48
CA GLY A 75 -13.20 -7.17 -18.12
C GLY A 75 -12.02 -7.78 -17.37
N GLN A 76 -11.93 -9.12 -17.36
CA GLN A 76 -10.79 -9.83 -16.78
C GLN A 76 -9.46 -9.41 -17.42
N PHE A 77 -9.42 -9.31 -18.75
CA PHE A 77 -8.22 -8.88 -19.45
C PHE A 77 -7.79 -7.45 -19.06
N ARG A 78 -8.74 -6.51 -18.94
CA ARG A 78 -8.47 -5.12 -18.51
C ARG A 78 -7.93 -5.08 -17.08
N LEU A 79 -8.49 -5.83 -16.15
CA LEU A 79 -8.00 -5.91 -14.76
C LEU A 79 -6.56 -6.46 -14.69
N ILE A 80 -6.27 -7.55 -15.40
CA ILE A 80 -4.91 -8.13 -15.47
C ILE A 80 -3.93 -7.12 -16.09
N THR A 81 -4.33 -6.45 -17.16
CA THR A 81 -3.50 -5.43 -17.82
C THR A 81 -3.20 -4.26 -16.88
N SER A 82 -4.22 -3.76 -16.17
CA SER A 82 -4.07 -2.71 -15.14
C SER A 82 -3.09 -3.14 -14.04
N ALA A 83 -3.23 -4.36 -13.52
CA ALA A 83 -2.35 -4.92 -12.51
C ALA A 83 -0.88 -5.00 -12.98
N VAL A 84 -0.64 -5.55 -14.17
CA VAL A 84 0.73 -5.68 -14.70
C VAL A 84 1.36 -4.31 -14.95
N VAL A 85 0.67 -3.40 -15.64
CA VAL A 85 1.17 -2.06 -15.96
C VAL A 85 1.47 -1.28 -14.69
N SER A 86 0.56 -1.29 -13.72
CA SER A 86 0.73 -0.57 -12.46
C SER A 86 1.95 -1.04 -11.65
N VAL A 87 2.20 -2.35 -11.57
CA VAL A 87 3.35 -2.90 -10.83
C VAL A 87 4.67 -2.57 -11.53
N VAL A 88 4.71 -2.59 -12.86
CA VAL A 88 5.88 -2.14 -13.63
C VAL A 88 6.17 -0.66 -13.34
N LEU A 89 5.15 0.20 -13.42
CA LEU A 89 5.28 1.62 -13.10
C LEU A 89 5.72 1.87 -11.66
N THR A 90 5.14 1.13 -10.71
CA THR A 90 5.50 1.23 -9.28
C THR A 90 6.96 0.87 -9.06
N THR A 91 7.39 -0.27 -9.62
CA THR A 91 8.75 -0.76 -9.49
C THR A 91 9.74 0.23 -10.11
N ALA A 92 9.47 0.68 -11.34
CA ALA A 92 10.29 1.69 -12.00
C ALA A 92 10.35 3.00 -11.20
N GLY A 93 9.22 3.47 -10.69
CA GLY A 93 9.14 4.69 -9.87
C GLY A 93 9.93 4.60 -8.58
N MET A 94 9.79 3.50 -7.83
CA MET A 94 10.55 3.29 -6.60
C MET A 94 12.06 3.20 -6.86
N ARG A 95 12.47 2.52 -7.93
CA ARG A 95 13.88 2.44 -8.35
C ARG A 95 14.43 3.81 -8.73
N ALA A 96 13.66 4.60 -9.47
CA ALA A 96 14.06 5.94 -9.90
C ALA A 96 14.20 6.93 -8.74
N THR A 97 13.44 6.74 -7.66
CA THR A 97 13.41 7.65 -6.50
C THR A 97 14.18 7.11 -5.28
N GLY A 98 14.70 5.88 -5.36
CA GLY A 98 15.38 5.22 -4.24
C GLY A 98 14.46 5.01 -3.04
N THR A 99 13.18 4.69 -3.29
CA THR A 99 12.14 4.43 -2.28
C THR A 99 11.69 2.97 -2.30
N GLU A 100 12.58 2.04 -2.64
CA GLU A 100 12.23 0.63 -2.76
C GLU A 100 11.67 0.07 -1.45
N HIS A 101 10.39 -0.29 -1.49
CA HIS A 101 9.66 -0.94 -0.42
C HIS A 101 8.75 -1.99 -1.03
N ALA A 102 9.22 -3.24 -1.07
CA ALA A 102 8.53 -4.33 -1.78
C ALA A 102 7.02 -4.46 -1.43
N PRO A 103 6.57 -4.27 -0.17
CA PRO A 103 5.13 -4.28 0.15
C PRO A 103 4.29 -3.23 -0.60
N ALA A 104 4.89 -2.16 -1.11
CA ALA A 104 4.17 -1.15 -1.89
C ALA A 104 3.59 -1.71 -3.20
N CYS A 105 4.19 -2.75 -3.79
CA CYS A 105 3.63 -3.43 -4.96
C CYS A 105 2.27 -4.08 -4.64
N ALA A 106 2.03 -4.51 -3.39
CA ALA A 106 0.72 -5.00 -2.98
C ALA A 106 -0.30 -3.86 -2.87
N THR A 107 0.10 -2.68 -2.39
CA THR A 107 -0.75 -1.46 -2.42
C THR A 107 -1.13 -1.11 -3.85
N THR A 108 -0.18 -1.14 -4.77
CA THR A 108 -0.44 -0.94 -6.19
C THR A 108 -1.52 -1.88 -6.70
N LEU A 109 -1.43 -3.18 -6.40
CA LEU A 109 -2.42 -4.17 -6.84
C LEU A 109 -3.80 -3.94 -6.21
N ILE A 110 -3.86 -3.58 -4.93
CA ILE A 110 -5.12 -3.25 -4.26
C ILE A 110 -5.85 -2.12 -5.01
N VAL A 111 -5.11 -1.08 -5.39
CA VAL A 111 -5.66 0.06 -6.13
C VAL A 111 -5.97 -0.31 -7.58
N SER A 112 -5.04 -0.96 -8.29
CA SER A 112 -5.15 -1.22 -9.73
C SER A 112 -6.15 -2.32 -10.11
N LEU A 113 -6.54 -3.16 -9.15
CA LEU A 113 -7.58 -4.17 -9.25
C LEU A 113 -8.97 -3.69 -8.79
N GLY A 114 -9.12 -2.41 -8.45
CA GLY A 114 -10.41 -1.82 -8.11
C GLY A 114 -10.92 -2.12 -6.69
N LEU A 115 -10.06 -2.52 -5.75
CA LEU A 115 -10.48 -2.76 -4.36
C LEU A 115 -10.55 -1.47 -3.54
N LEU A 116 -9.56 -0.58 -3.74
CA LEU A 116 -9.44 0.73 -3.08
C LEU A 116 -8.93 1.74 -4.10
N SER A 117 -9.78 2.11 -5.04
CA SER A 117 -9.39 2.81 -6.27
C SER A 117 -9.97 4.21 -6.41
N THR A 118 -10.57 4.75 -5.35
CA THR A 118 -10.98 6.17 -5.31
C THR A 118 -9.86 7.04 -4.72
N VAL A 119 -9.97 8.36 -4.91
CA VAL A 119 -9.04 9.34 -4.30
C VAL A 119 -9.15 9.31 -2.77
N GLU A 120 -10.34 9.07 -2.25
CA GLU A 120 -10.59 8.95 -0.81
C GLU A 120 -9.94 7.69 -0.24
N ASP A 121 -10.11 6.54 -0.90
CA ASP A 121 -9.42 5.30 -0.51
C ASP A 121 -7.89 5.48 -0.50
N ALA A 122 -7.35 6.13 -1.53
CA ALA A 122 -5.94 6.44 -1.63
C ALA A 122 -5.44 7.31 -0.45
N ALA A 123 -6.25 8.26 0.02
CA ALA A 123 -5.94 9.03 1.20
C ALA A 123 -5.92 8.15 2.46
N PHE A 124 -6.90 7.25 2.64
CA PHE A 124 -6.91 6.31 3.77
C PHE A 124 -5.70 5.37 3.75
N ILE A 125 -5.28 4.87 2.59
CA ILE A 125 -4.06 4.07 2.44
C ILE A 125 -2.84 4.88 2.91
N ALA A 126 -2.67 6.10 2.39
CA ALA A 126 -1.53 6.95 2.71
C ALA A 126 -1.47 7.29 4.22
N VAL A 127 -2.62 7.63 4.82
CA VAL A 127 -2.73 7.88 6.26
C VAL A 127 -2.40 6.62 7.06
N SER A 128 -2.92 5.46 6.67
CA SER A 128 -2.67 4.20 7.37
C SER A 128 -1.20 3.79 7.37
N VAL A 129 -0.53 3.89 6.22
CA VAL A 129 0.92 3.63 6.10
C VAL A 129 1.72 4.61 6.95
N THR A 130 1.34 5.89 6.93
CA THR A 130 2.00 6.93 7.74
C THR A 130 1.85 6.65 9.23
N LEU A 131 0.62 6.35 9.70
CA LEU A 131 0.35 6.00 11.08
C LEU A 131 1.11 4.74 11.52
N LEU A 132 1.14 3.70 10.68
CA LEU A 132 1.89 2.49 10.94
C LEU A 132 3.38 2.80 11.18
N TYR A 133 3.97 3.64 10.31
CA TYR A 133 5.36 4.07 10.44
C TYR A 133 5.60 4.97 11.66
N LEU A 134 4.68 5.88 12.01
CA LEU A 134 4.81 6.71 13.20
C LEU A 134 4.77 5.87 14.49
N VAL A 135 3.92 4.84 14.54
CA VAL A 135 3.88 3.89 15.66
C VAL A 135 5.18 3.10 15.76
N HIS A 136 5.86 2.82 14.64
CA HIS A 136 7.21 2.24 14.64
C HIS A 136 8.18 3.08 15.44
N LEU A 137 8.31 4.35 15.03
CA LEU A 137 9.27 5.28 15.60
C LEU A 137 8.97 5.54 17.07
N GLY A 138 7.69 5.60 17.45
CA GLY A 138 7.28 5.69 18.85
C GLY A 138 7.72 4.48 19.66
N GLY A 139 7.56 3.26 19.10
CA GLY A 139 7.98 2.02 19.74
C GLY A 139 9.49 1.94 19.95
N GLU A 140 10.29 2.29 18.94
CA GLU A 140 11.76 2.28 19.05
C GLU A 140 12.25 3.23 20.14
N ARG A 141 11.73 4.47 20.18
CA ARG A 141 12.10 5.44 21.22
C ARG A 141 11.82 4.96 22.63
N VAL A 142 10.74 4.21 22.82
CA VAL A 142 10.40 3.64 24.14
C VAL A 142 11.39 2.54 24.50
N VAL A 143 11.76 1.68 23.57
CA VAL A 143 12.76 0.63 23.79
C VAL A 143 14.11 1.25 24.15
N ASP A 144 14.56 2.27 23.41
CA ASP A 144 15.82 2.96 23.67
C ASP A 144 15.83 3.63 25.06
N ALA A 145 14.71 4.24 25.46
CA ALA A 145 14.58 4.88 26.77
C ALA A 145 14.56 3.89 27.95
N VAL A 146 14.19 2.63 27.73
CA VAL A 146 14.22 1.57 28.77
C VAL A 146 15.58 0.84 28.80
N ALA A 147 16.31 0.83 27.68
CA ALA A 147 17.58 0.13 27.56
C ALA A 147 18.83 0.97 27.94
N GLY A 148 18.70 2.30 28.02
CA GLY A 148 19.76 3.23 28.43
C GLY A 148 19.72 3.59 29.91
#